data_AF-A0A7V7WIK9-F1
#
_entry.id   AF-A0A7V7WIK9-F1
#
_cell.length_a   1.000
_cell.length_b   1.000
_cell.length_c   1.000
_cell.angle_alpha   90.00
_cell.angle_beta   90.00
_cell.angle_gamma   90.00
#
_symmetry.space_group_name_H-M   'P 1'
#
loop_
_entity.id
_entity.type
_entity.pdbx_description
1 polymer ?
#
loop_
_entity_poly.entity_id
_entity_poly.type
_entity_poly.pdbx_seq_one_letter_code
_entity_poly.pdbx_strand_id
1 'polypeptide(L)'
;MGRLKKGQRVNLERPLRLGDRLGGHIVQGHVDGVGELVKKKYVPAKPDAYWLLEVKVPKPLRPYMVDKGSVTVDGISLTVNAAKQDRISLCIIPHTQEKTTLVDKPLGAPLNLEADILLKYLEKMFKARGKRR
;
A
#
# COMPACT_ATOMS: atom_id res chain seq x y z
N MET A 1 4.44 14.36 2.06
CA MET A 1 5.71 14.52 2.81
C MET A 1 5.78 15.74 3.74
N GLY A 2 4.82 16.67 3.76
CA GLY A 2 4.90 17.93 4.53
C GLY A 2 4.94 17.85 6.07
N ARG A 3 5.12 16.66 6.67
CA ARG A 3 5.19 16.45 8.13
C ARG A 3 6.51 15.79 8.58
N LEU A 4 7.44 15.57 7.66
CA LEU A 4 8.72 14.93 7.97
C LEU A 4 9.59 15.88 8.80
N LYS A 5 10.26 15.33 9.80
CA LYS A 5 11.27 16.05 10.61
C LYS A 5 12.68 15.61 10.22
N LYS A 6 13.67 16.46 10.44
CA LYS A 6 15.09 16.12 10.27
C LYS A 6 15.41 14.85 11.08
N GLY A 7 16.12 13.90 10.46
CA GLY A 7 16.48 12.61 11.06
C GLY A 7 15.41 11.53 10.96
N GLN A 8 14.22 11.83 10.42
CA GLN A 8 13.18 10.83 10.22
C GLN A 8 13.54 9.89 9.06
N ARG A 9 13.46 8.57 9.29
CA ARG A 9 13.67 7.56 8.25
C ARG A 9 12.53 7.59 7.24
N VAL A 10 12.86 7.32 5.99
CA VAL A 10 11.92 7.19 4.87
C VAL A 10 12.28 5.97 4.03
N ASN A 11 11.30 5.38 3.36
CA ASN A 11 11.55 4.36 2.36
C ASN A 11 11.99 5.04 1.06
N LEU A 12 13.00 4.48 0.40
CA LEU A 12 13.51 4.93 -0.89
C LEU A 12 13.62 3.73 -1.82
N GLU A 13 13.17 3.92 -3.05
CA GLU A 13 13.36 2.97 -4.14
C GLU A 13 13.84 3.75 -5.36
N ARG A 14 14.79 3.18 -6.10
CA ARG A 14 15.27 3.78 -7.35
C ARG A 14 14.28 3.45 -8.46
N PRO A 15 14.09 4.34 -9.45
CA PRO A 15 13.36 3.97 -10.65
C PRO A 15 13.93 2.71 -11.29
N LEU A 16 13.03 1.79 -11.67
CA LEU A 16 13.38 0.53 -12.33
C LEU A 16 13.98 0.81 -13.71
N ARG A 17 15.13 0.20 -14.04
CA ARG A 17 15.69 0.29 -15.39
C ARG A 17 15.08 -0.77 -16.28
N LEU A 18 15.11 -0.54 -17.60
CA LEU A 18 14.68 -1.56 -18.55
C LEU A 18 15.53 -2.82 -18.39
N GLY A 19 14.87 -3.97 -18.24
CA GLY A 19 15.52 -5.27 -18.02
C GLY A 19 15.77 -5.63 -16.56
N ASP A 20 15.58 -4.70 -15.61
CA ASP A 20 15.61 -5.04 -14.19
C ASP A 20 14.41 -5.91 -13.80
N ARG A 21 14.58 -6.73 -12.75
CA ARG A 21 13.53 -7.61 -12.23
C ARG A 21 12.44 -6.82 -11.49
N LEU A 22 11.18 -7.01 -11.88
CA LEU A 22 10.01 -6.47 -11.18
C LEU A 22 9.62 -7.40 -10.02
N GLY A 23 9.96 -7.03 -8.78
CA GLY A 23 9.71 -7.84 -7.58
C GLY A 23 8.33 -7.67 -6.93
N GLY A 24 7.57 -6.65 -7.33
CA GLY A 24 6.24 -6.33 -6.81
C GLY A 24 5.25 -6.06 -7.95
N HIS A 25 4.52 -4.96 -7.86
CA HIS A 25 3.67 -4.46 -8.95
C HIS A 25 4.23 -3.16 -9.53
N ILE A 26 3.57 -2.63 -10.57
CA ILE A 26 3.96 -1.35 -11.16
C ILE A 26 3.59 -0.22 -10.20
N VAL A 27 4.61 0.48 -9.71
CA VAL A 27 4.49 1.65 -8.83
C VAL A 27 5.00 2.87 -9.59
N GLN A 28 4.17 3.90 -9.69
CA GLN A 28 4.48 5.14 -10.39
C GLN A 28 5.14 6.18 -9.47
N GLY A 29 4.96 6.06 -8.15
CA GLY A 29 5.35 7.07 -7.19
C GLY A 29 4.35 8.23 -7.12
N HIS A 30 3.13 8.02 -7.62
CA HIS A 30 2.05 8.99 -7.62
C HIS A 30 1.06 8.68 -6.49
N VAL A 31 1.25 9.34 -5.35
CA VAL A 31 0.38 9.18 -4.19
C VAL A 31 -1.03 9.69 -4.50
N ASP A 32 -2.01 8.79 -4.42
CA ASP A 32 -3.42 9.09 -4.66
C ASP A 32 -4.13 9.65 -3.43
N GLY A 33 -3.58 9.38 -2.25
CA GLY A 33 -4.15 9.84 -1.00
C GLY A 33 -3.36 9.39 0.22
N VAL A 34 -3.83 9.84 1.39
CA VAL A 34 -3.21 9.53 2.66
C VAL A 34 -4.18 8.71 3.49
N GLY A 35 -3.78 7.48 3.80
CA GLY A 35 -4.46 6.62 4.77
C GLY A 35 -3.90 6.79 6.18
N GLU A 36 -4.44 6.01 7.11
CA GLU A 36 -4.08 6.07 8.53
C GLU A 36 -3.86 4.66 9.06
N LEU A 37 -2.75 4.43 9.77
CA LEU A 37 -2.51 3.16 10.47
C LEU A 37 -3.41 3.08 11.70
N VAL A 38 -4.49 2.30 11.65
CA VAL A 38 -5.49 2.23 12.73
C VAL A 38 -5.33 1.03 13.64
N LYS A 39 -4.62 -0.01 13.20
CA LYS A 39 -4.33 -1.19 14.02
C LYS A 39 -3.00 -1.80 13.63
N LYS A 40 -2.31 -2.34 14.63
CA LYS A 40 -1.05 -3.07 14.47
C LYS A 40 -1.01 -4.21 15.50
N LYS A 41 -0.90 -5.44 15.02
CA LYS A 41 -0.85 -6.65 15.87
C LYS A 41 0.30 -7.54 15.45
N TYR A 42 1.17 -7.91 16.39
CA TYR A 42 2.16 -8.95 16.17
C TYR A 42 1.49 -10.32 16.25
N VAL A 43 1.78 -11.19 15.28
CA VAL A 43 1.23 -12.54 15.20
C VAL A 43 2.39 -13.53 15.23
N PRO A 44 2.61 -14.21 16.37
CA PRO A 44 3.52 -15.35 16.42
C PRO A 44 3.00 -16.46 15.50
N ALA A 45 3.82 -16.93 14.58
CA ALA A 45 3.50 -18.02 13.68
C ALA A 45 4.77 -18.83 13.36
N LYS A 46 4.60 -20.06 12.84
CA LYS A 46 5.68 -20.91 12.34
C LYS A 46 5.49 -21.09 10.83
N PRO A 47 6.53 -20.98 9.98
CA PRO A 47 7.94 -20.77 10.34
C PRO A 47 8.24 -19.34 10.82
N ASP A 48 7.52 -18.34 10.30
CA ASP A 48 7.83 -16.92 10.54
C ASP A 48 6.67 -16.16 11.16
N ALA A 49 6.96 -15.38 12.20
CA ALA A 49 6.03 -14.40 12.74
C ALA A 49 5.89 -13.20 11.81
N TYR A 50 4.76 -12.49 11.90
CA TYR A 50 4.48 -11.33 11.06
C TYR A 50 3.68 -10.28 11.80
N TRP A 51 3.61 -9.08 11.22
CA TRP A 51 2.69 -8.04 11.68
C TRP A 51 1.45 -7.99 10.82
N LEU A 52 0.28 -7.96 11.46
CA LEU A 52 -0.98 -7.63 10.82
C LEU A 52 -1.28 -6.15 11.07
N LEU A 53 -1.27 -5.37 9.99
CA LEU A 53 -1.61 -3.94 10.01
C LEU A 53 -3.01 -3.75 9.44
N GLU A 54 -3.82 -2.86 10.03
CA GLU A 54 -5.02 -2.34 9.39
C GLU A 54 -4.82 -0.85 9.07
N VAL A 55 -5.08 -0.50 7.81
CA VAL A 55 -4.95 0.86 7.29
C VAL A 55 -6.32 1.36 6.88
N LYS A 56 -6.74 2.49 7.43
CA LYS A 56 -7.94 3.20 7.00
C LYS A 56 -7.67 3.90 5.67
N VAL A 57 -8.55 3.67 4.70
CA VAL A 57 -8.39 4.15 3.32
C VAL A 57 -9.35 5.31 3.04
N PRO A 58 -8.87 6.43 2.46
CA PRO A 58 -9.72 7.56 2.12
C PRO A 58 -10.74 7.18 1.04
N LYS A 59 -11.91 7.81 1.08
CA LYS A 59 -13.07 7.44 0.25
C LYS A 59 -12.77 7.28 -1.25
N PRO A 60 -12.00 8.16 -1.90
CA PRO A 60 -11.71 8.05 -3.34
C PRO A 60 -10.89 6.81 -3.72
N LEU A 61 -10.14 6.23 -2.78
CA LEU A 61 -9.23 5.11 -3.03
C LEU A 61 -9.88 3.73 -2.79
N ARG A 62 -10.97 3.68 -2.02
CA ARG A 62 -11.65 2.44 -1.64
C ARG A 62 -12.07 1.55 -2.82
N PRO A 63 -12.57 2.08 -3.96
CA PRO A 63 -12.94 1.24 -5.10
C PRO A 63 -11.78 0.43 -5.70
N TYR A 64 -10.54 0.82 -5.43
CA TYR A 64 -9.34 0.15 -5.93
C TYR A 64 -8.76 -0.85 -4.93
N MET A 65 -9.35 -0.98 -3.73
CA MET A 65 -8.87 -1.92 -2.72
C MET A 65 -9.60 -3.24 -2.90
N VAL A 66 -8.88 -4.28 -3.33
CA VAL A 66 -9.45 -5.61 -3.58
C VAL A 66 -8.68 -6.67 -2.81
N ASP A 67 -9.38 -7.72 -2.37
CA ASP A 67 -8.75 -8.87 -1.72
C ASP A 67 -7.68 -9.47 -2.62
N LYS A 68 -6.49 -9.70 -2.04
CA LYS A 68 -5.30 -10.23 -2.72
C LYS A 68 -4.77 -9.34 -3.84
N GLY A 69 -5.31 -8.14 -4.01
CA GLY A 69 -4.80 -7.12 -4.92
C GLY A 69 -3.52 -6.47 -4.42
N SER A 70 -2.89 -5.72 -5.32
CA SER A 70 -1.70 -4.91 -5.00
C SER A 70 -2.09 -3.53 -4.50
N VAL A 71 -1.31 -3.02 -3.55
CA VAL A 71 -1.39 -1.63 -3.10
C VAL A 71 0.02 -1.15 -2.75
N THR A 72 0.30 0.12 -2.99
CA THR A 72 1.54 0.75 -2.55
C THR A 72 1.29 1.54 -1.28
N VAL A 73 2.08 1.27 -0.24
CA VAL A 73 2.03 1.98 1.05
C VAL A 73 3.40 2.56 1.37
N ASP A 74 3.51 3.89 1.38
CA ASP A 74 4.77 4.63 1.53
C ASP A 74 5.88 4.12 0.61
N GLY A 75 5.54 3.89 -0.66
CA GLY A 75 6.45 3.38 -1.68
C GLY A 75 6.71 1.87 -1.62
N ILE A 76 6.10 1.13 -0.68
CA ILE A 76 6.28 -0.31 -0.55
C ILE A 76 5.14 -1.03 -1.28
N SER A 77 5.47 -1.87 -2.26
CA SER A 77 4.51 -2.78 -2.88
C SER A 77 4.07 -3.86 -1.88
N LEU A 78 2.78 -3.94 -1.61
CA LEU A 78 2.19 -4.90 -0.66
C LEU A 78 0.95 -5.56 -1.25
N THR A 79 0.64 -6.74 -0.72
CA THR A 79 -0.62 -7.46 -1.02
C THR A 79 -1.66 -7.11 0.03
N VAL A 80 -2.85 -6.72 -0.43
CA VAL A 80 -4.03 -6.57 0.42
C VAL A 80 -4.47 -7.95 0.91
N ASN A 81 -4.33 -8.21 2.20
CA ASN A 81 -4.77 -9.49 2.77
C ASN A 81 -6.30 -9.61 2.80
N ALA A 82 -6.97 -8.52 3.17
CA ALA A 82 -8.42 -8.36 3.12
C ALA A 82 -8.80 -6.87 3.00
N ALA A 83 -9.76 -6.57 2.15
CA ALA A 83 -10.37 -5.27 1.92
C ALA A 83 -11.76 -5.24 2.55
N LYS A 84 -12.01 -4.22 3.36
CA LYS A 84 -13.31 -3.90 3.94
C LYS A 84 -13.76 -2.54 3.43
N GLN A 85 -14.96 -2.12 3.82
CA GLN A 85 -15.57 -0.88 3.33
C GLN A 85 -14.70 0.38 3.47
N ASP A 86 -13.93 0.50 4.55
CA ASP A 86 -13.12 1.70 4.83
C ASP A 86 -11.66 1.40 5.20
N ARG A 87 -11.24 0.15 5.12
CA ARG A 87 -9.92 -0.29 5.58
C ARG A 87 -9.42 -1.50 4.81
N ILE A 88 -8.11 -1.63 4.77
CA ILE A 88 -7.42 -2.83 4.28
C ILE A 88 -6.57 -3.43 5.39
N SER A 89 -6.38 -4.74 5.35
CA SER A 89 -5.39 -5.42 6.18
C SER A 89 -4.17 -5.84 5.35
N LEU A 90 -2.99 -5.75 5.95
CA LEU A 90 -1.71 -6.03 5.32
C LEU A 90 -0.91 -6.97 6.22
N CYS A 91 -0.32 -8.00 5.62
CA CYS A 91 0.60 -8.90 6.30
C CYS A 91 2.03 -8.45 6.01
N ILE A 92 2.77 -8.09 7.06
CA ILE A 92 4.16 -7.63 6.95
C ILE A 92 5.08 -8.71 7.50
N ILE A 93 5.75 -9.39 6.59
CA ILE A 93 6.72 -10.46 6.87
C ILE A 93 8.05 -9.87 7.39
N PRO A 94 8.93 -10.70 8.01
CA PRO A 94 10.18 -10.23 8.60
C PRO A 94 11.06 -9.43 7.63
N HIS A 95 11.22 -9.89 6.39
CA HIS A 95 12.03 -9.18 5.39
C HIS A 95 11.54 -7.74 5.14
N THR A 96 10.22 -7.55 5.00
CA THR A 96 9.62 -6.23 4.81
C THR A 96 9.75 -5.36 6.07
N GLN A 97 9.63 -5.96 7.26
CA GLN A 97 9.87 -5.25 8.52
C GLN A 97 11.31 -4.73 8.60
N GLU A 98 12.30 -5.55 8.26
CA GLU A 98 13.73 -5.18 8.34
C GLU A 98 14.11 -4.10 7.33
N LYS A 99 13.52 -4.15 6.13
CA LYS A 99 13.88 -3.27 5.01
C LYS A 99 13.10 -1.96 4.96
N THR A 100 12.04 -1.81 5.75
CA THR A 100 11.13 -0.66 5.64
C THR A 100 10.84 -0.02 6.98
N THR A 101 10.27 1.19 6.96
CA THR A 101 9.87 1.90 8.18
C THR A 101 8.44 1.59 8.62
N LEU A 102 7.73 0.69 7.93
CA LEU A 102 6.28 0.58 8.05
C LEU A 102 5.84 0.07 9.43
N VAL A 103 6.58 -0.90 9.97
CA VAL A 103 6.31 -1.45 11.31
C VAL A 103 6.67 -0.42 12.39
N ASP A 104 7.68 0.43 12.19
CA ASP A 104 8.10 1.40 13.22
C ASP A 104 7.10 2.56 13.41
N LYS A 105 6.13 2.72 12.49
CA LYS A 105 5.14 3.78 12.57
C LYS A 105 4.15 3.56 13.73
N PRO A 106 3.84 4.62 14.50
CA PRO A 106 2.83 4.56 15.55
C PRO A 106 1.41 4.45 14.97
N LEU A 107 0.46 4.01 15.79
CA LEU A 107 -0.97 4.12 15.45
C LEU A 107 -1.34 5.59 15.22
N GLY A 108 -2.26 5.83 14.28
CA GLY A 108 -2.63 7.16 13.80
C GLY A 108 -1.64 7.77 12.81
N ALA A 109 -0.52 7.09 12.50
CA ALA A 109 0.45 7.62 11.55
C ALA A 109 -0.17 7.72 10.14
N PRO A 110 0.08 8.83 9.42
CA PRO A 110 -0.29 8.95 8.02
C PRO A 110 0.57 8.03 7.16
N LEU A 111 -0.08 7.37 6.21
CA LEU A 111 0.53 6.47 5.22
C LEU A 111 0.18 6.98 3.82
N ASN A 112 1.18 7.21 2.98
CA ASN A 112 0.90 7.51 1.57
C ASN A 112 0.40 6.25 0.88
N LEU A 113 -0.72 6.35 0.18
CA LEU A 113 -1.34 5.26 -0.55
C LEU A 113 -1.33 5.56 -2.05
N GLU A 114 -0.92 4.57 -2.82
CA GLU A 114 -1.05 4.55 -4.28
C GLU A 114 -1.77 3.26 -4.67
N ALA A 115 -2.84 3.40 -5.44
CA ALA A 115 -3.60 2.30 -5.99
C ALA A 115 -2.92 1.74 -7.24
N ASP A 116 -3.09 0.43 -7.46
CA ASP A 116 -2.59 -0.24 -8.65
C ASP A 116 -3.12 0.46 -9.92
N ILE A 117 -2.19 0.87 -10.78
CA ILE A 117 -2.48 1.57 -12.02
C ILE A 117 -3.37 0.76 -12.97
N LEU A 118 -3.28 -0.58 -12.92
CA LEU A 118 -4.13 -1.46 -13.73
C LEU A 118 -5.61 -1.27 -13.39
N LEU A 119 -5.94 -1.13 -12.11
CA LEU A 119 -7.32 -0.91 -11.66
C LEU A 119 -7.87 0.45 -12.13
N LYS A 120 -7.03 1.49 -12.16
CA LYS A 120 -7.43 2.81 -12.70
C LYS A 120 -7.68 2.76 -14.21
N TYR A 121 -6.85 2.04 -14.97
CA TYR A 121 -7.09 1.84 -16.40
C TYR A 121 -8.37 1.05 -16.66
N LEU A 122 -8.62 -0.02 -15.90
CA LEU A 122 -9.86 -0.79 -16.00
C LEU A 122 -11.08 0.10 -15.70
N GLU A 123 -11.05 0.89 -14.63
CA GLU A 123 -12.13 1.83 -14.30
C GLU A 123 -12.41 2.81 -15.45
N LYS A 124 -11.35 3.40 -16.03
CA LYS A 124 -11.46 4.30 -17.18
C LYS A 124 -12.08 3.61 -18.40
N MET A 125 -11.68 2.37 -18.69
CA MET A 125 -12.23 1.58 -19.81
C MET A 125 -13.72 1.28 -19.62
N PHE A 126 -14.13 0.86 -18.42
CA PHE A 126 -15.54 0.58 -18.12
C PHE A 126 -16.41 1.84 -18.17
N LYS A 127 -15.93 2.98 -17.63
CA LYS A 127 -16.63 4.28 -17.73
C LYS A 127 -16.79 4.74 -19.19
N ALA A 128 -15.78 4.52 -20.03
CA ALA A 128 -15.86 4.87 -21.45
C ALA A 128 -16.86 4.02 -22.22
N ARG A 129 -16.99 2.72 -21.87
CA ARG A 129 -17.99 1.81 -22.46
C ARG A 129 -19.41 2.09 -21.97
N GLY A 130 -19.59 2.43 -20.69
CA GLY A 130 -20.89 2.76 -20.12
C GLY A 130 -21.53 4.05 -20.68
N LYS A 131 -20.72 4.95 -21.25
CA LYS A 131 -21.18 6.17 -21.94
C LYS A 131 -21.63 5.95 -23.39
N ARG A 132 -21.49 4.73 -23.94
CA ARG A 132 -21.90 4.38 -25.32
C ARG A 132 -23.27 3.69 -25.40
N ARG A 133 -24.08 3.77 -24.35
CA ARG A 133 -25.50 3.41 -24.32
C ARG A 133 -26.30 4.65 -24.02
#